data_AF-A0A6L7P9K0-F1
#
_entry.id   AF-A0A6L7P9K0-F1
#
_cell.length_a   1.000
_cell.length_b   1.000
_cell.length_c   1.000
_cell.angle_alpha   90.00
_cell.angle_beta   90.00
_cell.angle_gamma   90.00
#
_symmetry.space_group_name_H-M   'P 1'
#
loop_
_entity.id
_entity.type
_entity.pdbx_description
1 polymer ?
#
loop_
_entity_poly.entity_id
_entity_poly.type
_entity_poly.pdbx_seq_one_letter_code
_entity_poly.pdbx_strand_id
1 'polypeptide(L)'
;MTKSEQPPWRLGMLKRLARILTRADGGGDQPAEPQPDPDGLSGPSGLPAAPLRIEKRGLYGCTTKNGNQNPIPGVSVGDRAHSAVRAALTVVPVAGGPAAEFFTNVITPPLERRRVEWMEAIAERLSQLEEEVEGFSLESLEKDEEFITGVTAATLIALRNHDEEKLAALRNAVVNVALRSEPNVELQSIFLGLVDYLTPAHLRLLSFFGDIPRSLRYSGVTRPGATTRDIVLEHVPGIPPDAYDLLRQDLENRDLVRFPVQPTLGLTDEQTTWLGDAFLRFISEQ
;
A
#
# COMPACT_ATOMS: atom_id res chain seq x y z
N MET A 1 27.28 15.53 21.97
CA MET A 1 26.66 14.82 20.82
C MET A 1 27.29 13.43 20.74
N THR A 2 26.71 12.48 21.45
CA THR A 2 27.17 11.09 21.52
C THR A 2 26.61 10.32 20.33
N LYS A 3 27.46 9.61 19.59
CA LYS A 3 27.03 8.64 18.57
C LYS A 3 26.08 7.66 19.23
N SER A 4 24.85 7.54 18.73
CA SER A 4 23.95 6.45 19.11
C SER A 4 24.61 5.14 18.68
N GLU A 5 25.01 4.32 19.65
CA GLU A 5 25.38 2.94 19.39
C GLU A 5 24.12 2.20 18.95
N GLN A 6 24.12 1.79 17.70
CA GLN A 6 23.04 1.02 17.07
C GLN A 6 22.99 -0.37 17.72
N PRO A 7 21.81 -0.88 18.15
CA PRO A 7 21.75 -2.15 18.85
C PRO A 7 22.16 -3.34 17.96
N PRO A 8 22.81 -4.37 18.52
CA PRO A 8 23.43 -5.46 17.75
C PRO A 8 22.45 -6.30 16.92
N TRP A 9 21.15 -6.29 17.26
CA TRP A 9 20.11 -7.00 16.52
C TRP A 9 19.68 -6.31 15.22
N ARG A 10 19.93 -4.99 15.08
CA ARG A 10 19.41 -4.12 14.00
C ARG A 10 19.75 -4.62 12.61
N LEU A 11 21.01 -5.02 12.39
CA LEU A 11 21.46 -5.47 11.07
C LEU A 11 20.86 -6.83 10.68
N GLY A 12 20.59 -7.69 11.66
CA GLY A 12 19.94 -8.98 11.44
C GLY A 12 18.47 -8.81 11.06
N MET A 13 17.76 -7.95 11.78
CA MET A 13 16.35 -7.65 11.54
C MET A 13 16.11 -6.95 10.21
N LEU A 14 16.90 -5.92 9.90
CA LEU A 14 16.81 -5.24 8.60
C LEU A 14 17.06 -6.20 7.43
N LYS A 15 18.00 -7.14 7.58
CA LYS A 15 18.23 -8.19 6.57
C LYS A 15 17.05 -9.17 6.44
N ARG A 16 16.37 -9.50 7.53
CA ARG A 16 15.19 -10.38 7.53
C ARG A 16 14.00 -9.69 6.86
N LEU A 17 13.68 -8.47 7.27
CA LEU A 17 12.60 -7.69 6.66
C LEU A 17 12.90 -7.36 5.19
N ALA A 18 14.14 -7.02 4.84
CA ALA A 18 14.53 -6.84 3.45
C ALA A 18 14.32 -8.13 2.63
N ARG A 19 14.63 -9.31 3.20
CA ARG A 19 14.40 -10.60 2.54
C ARG A 19 12.92 -10.87 2.32
N ILE A 20 12.07 -10.57 3.30
CA ILE A 20 10.61 -10.68 3.20
C ILE A 20 10.09 -9.82 2.04
N LEU A 21 10.48 -8.54 2.00
CA LEU A 21 10.05 -7.61 0.94
C LEU A 21 10.57 -7.99 -0.45
N THR A 22 11.77 -8.59 -0.56
CA THR A 22 12.30 -9.06 -1.85
C THR A 22 11.71 -10.39 -2.33
N ARG A 23 11.11 -11.17 -1.43
CA ARG A 23 10.52 -12.48 -1.78
C ARG A 23 9.11 -12.37 -2.35
N ALA A 24 8.38 -11.30 -2.02
CA ALA A 24 7.04 -11.02 -2.54
C ALA A 24 6.99 -10.75 -4.05
N ASP A 25 8.13 -10.53 -4.72
CA ASP A 25 8.22 -10.17 -6.15
C ASP A 25 8.76 -11.30 -7.06
N GLY A 26 8.86 -12.54 -6.55
CA GLY A 26 9.44 -13.63 -7.37
C GLY A 26 9.36 -15.01 -6.72
N GLY A 27 8.24 -15.69 -6.92
CA GLY A 27 8.04 -17.08 -6.50
C GLY A 27 6.93 -17.79 -7.25
N GLY A 28 6.75 -17.47 -8.55
CA GLY A 28 5.97 -18.31 -9.44
C GLY A 28 6.81 -19.52 -9.82
N ASP A 29 6.40 -20.70 -9.33
CA ASP A 29 6.88 -21.99 -9.82
C ASP A 29 6.58 -22.04 -11.33
N GLN A 30 7.60 -21.85 -12.16
CA GLN A 30 7.47 -21.99 -13.61
C GLN A 30 7.75 -23.45 -14.00
N PRO A 31 6.90 -24.04 -14.86
CA PRO A 31 6.74 -25.47 -14.98
C PRO A 31 7.93 -26.13 -15.66
N ALA A 32 8.16 -27.40 -15.30
CA ALA A 32 9.16 -28.26 -15.92
C ALA A 32 9.00 -28.24 -17.46
N GLU A 33 10.07 -27.84 -18.13
CA GLU A 33 10.21 -27.85 -19.59
C GLU A 33 10.15 -29.30 -20.10
N PRO A 34 9.33 -29.66 -21.10
CA PRO A 34 9.27 -31.02 -21.60
C PRO A 34 10.55 -31.34 -22.38
N GLN A 35 11.24 -32.40 -21.97
CA GLN A 35 12.35 -32.96 -22.75
C GLN A 35 11.83 -33.53 -24.08
N PRO A 36 12.58 -33.39 -25.19
CA PRO A 36 12.20 -34.01 -26.45
C PRO A 36 12.50 -35.51 -26.42
N ASP A 37 11.47 -36.34 -26.61
CA ASP A 37 11.62 -37.78 -26.80
C ASP A 37 12.42 -38.07 -28.08
N PRO A 38 13.41 -38.98 -28.04
CA PRO A 38 14.05 -39.52 -29.22
C PRO A 38 13.21 -40.70 -29.75
N ASP A 39 13.27 -40.88 -31.07
CA ASP A 39 12.76 -42.02 -31.85
C ASP A 39 11.34 -41.89 -32.41
N GLY A 40 11.30 -42.00 -33.74
CA GLY A 40 10.12 -41.81 -34.55
C GLY A 40 9.38 -43.07 -34.97
N LEU A 41 8.31 -42.79 -35.73
CA LEU A 41 7.64 -43.61 -36.75
C LEU A 41 6.83 -44.84 -36.29
N SER A 42 5.50 -44.73 -36.38
CA SER A 42 4.62 -45.71 -37.04
C SER A 42 3.16 -45.19 -37.13
N GLY A 43 2.56 -45.23 -38.33
CA GLY A 43 1.10 -45.08 -38.55
C GLY A 43 0.36 -46.41 -38.28
N PRO A 44 -0.89 -46.67 -38.77
CA PRO A 44 -1.70 -45.89 -39.71
C PRO A 44 -3.24 -45.82 -39.44
N SER A 45 -3.94 -44.96 -40.21
CA SER A 45 -5.30 -45.07 -40.81
C SER A 45 -6.58 -45.45 -40.00
N GLY A 46 -7.63 -44.61 -40.10
CA GLY A 46 -9.04 -45.06 -40.17
C GLY A 46 -10.19 -44.14 -39.62
N LEU A 47 -10.81 -43.31 -40.50
CA LEU A 47 -12.26 -42.92 -40.66
C LEU A 47 -13.13 -42.38 -39.46
N PRO A 48 -14.34 -41.77 -39.65
CA PRO A 48 -14.76 -40.61 -40.48
C PRO A 48 -15.72 -39.59 -39.76
N ALA A 49 -16.05 -38.45 -40.44
CA ALA A 49 -17.29 -37.61 -40.36
C ALA A 49 -17.66 -36.88 -39.02
N ALA A 50 -18.24 -35.67 -38.90
CA ALA A 50 -18.80 -34.58 -39.72
C ALA A 50 -19.05 -33.34 -38.78
N PRO A 51 -19.44 -32.13 -39.26
CA PRO A 51 -19.06 -30.84 -38.67
C PRO A 51 -20.15 -30.13 -37.84
N LEU A 52 -19.75 -29.20 -36.97
CA LEU A 52 -20.63 -28.13 -36.48
C LEU A 52 -20.30 -26.80 -37.15
N ARG A 53 -21.31 -26.32 -37.89
CA ARG A 53 -21.36 -25.11 -38.70
C ARG A 53 -21.81 -23.95 -37.82
N ILE A 54 -20.99 -22.91 -37.64
CA ILE A 54 -21.43 -21.61 -37.12
C ILE A 54 -21.25 -20.58 -38.24
N GLU A 55 -22.38 -20.03 -38.68
CA GLU A 55 -22.50 -19.02 -39.73
C GLU A 55 -21.74 -17.73 -39.38
N LYS A 56 -20.95 -17.22 -40.33
CA LYS A 56 -20.47 -15.82 -40.35
C LYS A 56 -21.32 -15.01 -41.32
N ARG A 57 -22.13 -14.10 -40.79
CA ARG A 57 -22.60 -12.85 -41.43
C ARG A 57 -22.14 -11.72 -40.48
N GLY A 58 -21.50 -10.63 -40.86
CA GLY A 58 -21.07 -10.07 -42.13
C GLY A 58 -20.98 -8.54 -41.93
N LEU A 59 -19.91 -7.93 -42.46
CA LEU A 59 -19.72 -6.50 -42.79
C LEU A 59 -19.44 -5.56 -41.59
N TYR A 60 -18.45 -4.66 -41.61
CA TYR A 60 -17.94 -3.80 -42.69
C TYR A 60 -16.42 -3.61 -42.62
N GLY A 61 -15.80 -3.40 -43.78
CA GLY A 61 -14.39 -3.07 -43.92
C GLY A 61 -14.09 -1.58 -43.71
N CYS A 62 -12.86 -1.31 -43.28
CA CYS A 62 -12.15 -0.08 -43.59
C CYS A 62 -10.75 -0.47 -44.05
N THR A 63 -10.46 -0.22 -45.32
CA THR A 63 -9.13 -0.39 -45.91
C THR A 63 -8.32 0.86 -45.66
N THR A 64 -7.17 0.74 -45.02
CA THR A 64 -6.09 1.73 -45.17
C THR A 64 -4.86 1.03 -45.73
N LYS A 65 -4.53 1.35 -46.99
CA LYS A 65 -3.16 1.23 -47.50
C LYS A 65 -2.42 2.49 -47.04
N ASN A 66 -1.34 2.35 -46.28
CA ASN A 66 -0.09 3.05 -46.62
C ASN A 66 1.10 2.46 -45.86
N GLY A 67 2.18 2.24 -46.59
CA GLY A 67 3.43 1.68 -46.08
C GLY A 67 4.29 2.74 -45.39
N ASN A 68 4.84 2.35 -44.23
CA ASN A 68 6.21 2.63 -43.82
C ASN A 68 6.50 1.77 -42.59
N GLN A 69 6.88 0.52 -42.83
CA GLN A 69 7.53 -0.30 -41.80
C GLN A 69 9.01 0.08 -41.81
N ASN A 70 9.43 0.96 -40.91
CA ASN A 70 10.85 1.09 -40.61
C ASN A 70 11.30 -0.21 -39.93
N PRO A 71 12.31 -0.92 -40.46
CA PRO A 71 12.81 -2.13 -39.81
C PRO A 71 13.50 -1.75 -38.50
N ILE A 72 13.16 -2.48 -37.43
CA ILE A 72 13.83 -2.41 -36.13
C ILE A 72 15.32 -2.70 -36.37
N PRO A 73 16.27 -1.86 -35.89
CA PRO A 73 17.69 -2.13 -36.05
C PRO A 73 18.04 -3.47 -35.39
N GLY A 74 18.50 -4.42 -36.21
CA GLY A 74 19.03 -5.70 -35.76
C GLY A 74 20.30 -5.48 -34.93
N VAL A 75 20.36 -6.15 -33.79
CA VAL A 75 21.54 -6.19 -32.92
C VAL A 75 22.69 -6.82 -33.70
N SER A 76 23.65 -5.99 -34.10
CA SER A 76 24.93 -6.42 -34.65
C SER A 76 25.82 -6.90 -33.51
N VAL A 77 26.30 -8.13 -33.67
CA VAL A 77 27.16 -8.88 -32.75
C VAL A 77 28.54 -8.21 -32.64
N GLY A 78 28.72 -7.41 -31.59
CA GLY A 78 30.02 -7.11 -30.98
C GLY A 78 30.17 -7.94 -29.72
N ASP A 79 30.67 -9.16 -29.91
CA ASP A 79 30.61 -10.29 -28.99
C ASP A 79 31.35 -10.04 -27.64
N ARG A 80 30.69 -10.48 -26.55
CA ARG A 80 31.24 -10.90 -25.24
C ARG A 80 31.90 -9.86 -24.32
N ALA A 81 31.11 -9.32 -23.39
CA ALA A 81 31.57 -9.06 -22.02
C ALA A 81 30.43 -9.24 -21.00
N HIS A 82 30.49 -10.39 -20.31
CA HIS A 82 29.97 -10.65 -18.97
C HIS A 82 28.45 -10.53 -18.69
N SER A 83 27.80 -11.69 -18.81
CA SER A 83 27.13 -12.39 -17.71
C SER A 83 26.80 -11.57 -16.45
N ALA A 84 25.62 -10.97 -16.45
CA ALA A 84 24.68 -10.83 -15.34
C ALA A 84 23.68 -9.77 -15.77
N VAL A 85 22.79 -10.15 -16.69
CA VAL A 85 21.56 -9.41 -16.94
C VAL A 85 20.82 -9.40 -15.61
N ARG A 86 20.99 -8.29 -14.88
CA ARG A 86 20.24 -7.96 -13.68
C ARG A 86 18.77 -7.84 -14.07
N ALA A 87 18.09 -8.97 -14.12
CA ALA A 87 16.65 -9.08 -14.28
C ALA A 87 15.87 -8.58 -13.03
N ALA A 88 16.53 -7.85 -12.12
CA ALA A 88 15.94 -7.14 -10.99
C ALA A 88 16.22 -5.62 -11.06
N LEU A 89 16.25 -5.04 -12.28
CA LEU A 89 16.36 -3.60 -12.52
C LEU A 89 15.09 -3.00 -13.18
N THR A 90 13.93 -3.59 -12.93
CA THR A 90 12.68 -2.82 -12.96
C THR A 90 12.73 -1.91 -11.72
N VAL A 91 12.98 -0.59 -11.76
CA VAL A 91 12.55 0.45 -12.71
C VAL A 91 13.55 1.61 -12.64
N VAL A 92 14.69 1.53 -13.32
CA VAL A 92 15.46 2.76 -13.65
C VAL A 92 15.91 2.64 -15.09
N PRO A 93 15.39 3.46 -16.03
CA PRO A 93 15.88 3.45 -17.39
C PRO A 93 17.34 3.92 -17.39
N VAL A 94 18.24 2.99 -17.69
CA VAL A 94 19.62 3.31 -18.08
C VAL A 94 19.54 3.98 -19.46
N ALA A 95 19.20 5.26 -19.46
CA ALA A 95 19.30 6.16 -20.61
C ALA A 95 20.35 7.22 -20.27
N GLY A 96 21.58 7.01 -20.75
CA GLY A 96 22.73 7.88 -20.46
C GLY A 96 22.54 9.30 -21.00
N GLY A 97 22.25 10.24 -20.09
CA GLY A 97 22.18 11.67 -20.38
C GLY A 97 22.01 12.50 -19.10
N PRO A 98 22.03 13.85 -19.18
CA PRO A 98 21.98 14.75 -18.02
C PRO A 98 20.76 14.55 -17.10
N ALA A 99 19.66 14.00 -17.62
CA ALA A 99 18.49 13.63 -16.84
C ALA A 99 18.71 12.40 -15.92
N ALA A 100 19.60 11.48 -16.30
CA ALA A 100 19.97 10.33 -15.47
C ALA A 100 20.81 10.76 -14.26
N GLU A 101 21.63 11.80 -14.38
CA GLU A 101 22.36 12.36 -13.24
C GLU A 101 21.43 13.09 -12.26
N PHE A 102 20.42 13.81 -12.75
CA PHE A 102 19.39 14.41 -11.90
C PHE A 102 18.57 13.35 -11.14
N PHE A 103 18.11 12.29 -11.81
CA PHE A 103 17.38 11.19 -11.18
C PHE A 103 18.24 10.49 -10.11
N THR A 104 19.51 10.21 -10.41
CA THR A 104 20.41 9.49 -9.50
C THR A 104 20.84 10.32 -8.30
N ASN A 105 20.91 11.65 -8.42
CA ASN A 105 21.39 12.53 -7.35
C ASN A 105 20.26 13.18 -6.53
N VAL A 106 19.07 13.38 -7.12
CA VAL A 106 17.94 14.08 -6.47
C VAL A 106 16.85 13.12 -6.01
N ILE A 107 16.58 12.04 -6.74
CA ILE A 107 15.44 11.15 -6.48
C ILE A 107 15.86 9.87 -5.76
N THR A 108 16.94 9.23 -6.19
CA THR A 108 17.42 7.97 -5.58
C THR A 108 17.86 8.14 -4.12
N PRO A 109 18.61 9.19 -3.71
CA PRO A 109 19.11 9.27 -2.34
C PRO A 109 18.00 9.52 -1.30
N PRO A 110 16.97 10.37 -1.55
CA PRO A 110 15.85 10.51 -0.62
C PRO A 110 14.99 9.25 -0.51
N LEU A 111 14.77 8.52 -1.59
CA LEU A 111 13.94 7.30 -1.55
C LEU A 111 14.62 6.18 -0.75
N GLU A 112 15.93 5.97 -0.96
CA GLU A 112 16.68 4.98 -0.18
C GLU A 112 16.75 5.36 1.30
N ARG A 113 16.89 6.65 1.64
CA ARG A 113 16.82 7.11 3.04
C ARG A 113 15.46 6.81 3.66
N ARG A 114 14.36 7.18 2.99
CA ARG A 114 12.99 6.89 3.46
C ARG A 114 12.78 5.40 3.67
N ARG A 115 13.29 4.57 2.76
CA ARG A 115 13.23 3.11 2.91
C ARG A 115 13.97 2.65 4.16
N VAL A 116 15.20 3.09 4.36
CA VAL A 116 15.98 2.71 5.55
C VAL A 116 15.30 3.17 6.83
N GLU A 117 14.89 4.44 6.90
CA GLU A 117 14.19 5.03 8.05
C GLU A 117 12.89 4.29 8.36
N TRP A 118 12.09 3.98 7.34
CA TRP A 118 10.86 3.21 7.47
C TRP A 118 11.12 1.80 8.04
N MET A 119 12.09 1.08 7.47
CA MET A 119 12.41 -0.28 7.89
C MET A 119 12.96 -0.32 9.31
N GLU A 120 13.73 0.69 9.70
CA GLU A 120 14.23 0.84 11.07
C GLU A 120 13.10 1.10 12.05
N ALA A 121 12.16 1.99 11.71
CA ALA A 121 11.02 2.28 12.57
C ALA A 121 10.10 1.07 12.77
N ILE A 122 9.86 0.28 11.72
CA ILE A 122 9.10 -0.99 11.83
C ILE A 122 9.87 -2.00 12.67
N ALA A 123 11.17 -2.15 12.42
CA ALA A 123 12.02 -3.07 13.16
C ALA A 123 12.03 -2.75 14.67
N GLU A 124 12.23 -1.48 15.01
CA GLU A 124 12.20 -1.00 16.40
C GLU A 124 10.87 -1.29 17.08
N ARG A 125 9.74 -0.98 16.44
CA ARG A 125 8.44 -1.20 17.08
C ARG A 125 8.10 -2.68 17.24
N LEU A 126 8.43 -3.53 16.26
CA LEU A 126 8.22 -4.97 16.38
C LEU A 126 9.13 -5.62 17.44
N SER A 127 10.35 -5.10 17.64
CA SER A 127 11.21 -5.54 18.74
C SER A 127 10.68 -5.14 20.11
N GLN A 128 10.17 -3.92 20.26
CA GLN A 128 9.49 -3.49 21.49
C GLN A 128 8.29 -4.38 21.80
N LEU A 129 7.52 -4.74 20.76
CA LEU A 129 6.35 -5.60 20.91
C LEU A 129 6.69 -7.01 21.43
N GLU A 130 7.82 -7.57 21.00
CA GLU A 130 8.32 -8.87 21.49
C GLU A 130 8.73 -8.82 22.97
N GLU A 131 9.14 -7.66 23.47
CA GLU A 131 9.41 -7.45 24.89
C GLU A 131 8.12 -7.21 25.70
N GLU A 132 7.12 -6.56 25.10
CA GLU A 132 5.87 -6.14 25.75
C GLU A 132 4.80 -7.24 25.80
N VAL A 133 4.73 -8.12 24.79
CA VAL A 133 3.61 -9.07 24.60
C VAL A 133 4.08 -10.51 24.77
N GLU A 134 3.61 -11.14 25.86
CA GLU A 134 3.90 -12.55 26.12
C GLU A 134 3.37 -13.46 25.00
N GLY A 135 4.26 -14.30 24.45
CA GLY A 135 3.91 -15.24 23.37
C GLY A 135 3.97 -14.66 21.96
N PHE A 136 4.29 -13.38 21.80
CA PHE A 136 4.67 -12.81 20.51
C PHE A 136 6.14 -13.16 20.21
N SER A 137 6.43 -13.61 18.99
CA SER A 137 7.81 -13.81 18.54
C SER A 137 7.98 -13.38 17.10
N LEU A 138 9.09 -12.72 16.80
CA LEU A 138 9.41 -12.27 15.45
C LEU A 138 9.55 -13.43 14.46
N GLU A 139 10.00 -14.61 14.91
CA GLU A 139 10.13 -15.78 14.03
C GLU A 139 8.77 -16.28 13.52
N SER A 140 7.69 -16.08 14.28
CA SER A 140 6.35 -16.49 13.86
C SER A 140 5.88 -15.72 12.62
N LEU A 141 6.31 -14.47 12.47
CA LEU A 141 5.92 -13.59 11.37
C LEU A 141 6.62 -13.91 10.04
N GLU A 142 7.78 -14.59 10.07
CA GLU A 142 8.54 -14.89 8.84
C GLU A 142 7.80 -15.81 7.86
N LYS A 143 6.80 -16.55 8.34
CA LYS A 143 5.98 -17.49 7.55
C LYS A 143 4.51 -17.08 7.51
N ASP A 144 4.18 -15.91 8.03
CA ASP A 144 2.83 -15.40 8.08
C ASP A 144 2.55 -14.61 6.80
N GLU A 145 1.95 -15.26 5.80
CA GLU A 145 1.65 -14.66 4.49
C GLU A 145 0.70 -13.45 4.59
N GLU A 146 -0.20 -13.43 5.59
CA GLU A 146 -1.10 -12.30 5.84
C GLU A 146 -0.30 -11.09 6.32
N PHE A 147 0.59 -11.30 7.30
CA PHE A 147 1.51 -10.27 7.78
C PHE A 147 2.43 -9.76 6.67
N ILE A 148 3.03 -10.67 5.88
CA ILE A 148 3.92 -10.33 4.76
C ILE A 148 3.18 -9.45 3.74
N THR A 149 1.94 -9.79 3.42
CA THR A 149 1.10 -9.00 2.51
C THR A 149 0.81 -7.62 3.09
N GLY A 150 0.39 -7.56 4.35
CA GLY A 150 0.09 -6.30 5.04
C GLY A 150 1.29 -5.36 5.14
N VAL A 151 2.46 -5.86 5.58
CA VAL A 151 3.67 -5.06 5.70
C VAL A 151 4.20 -4.61 4.34
N THR A 152 4.04 -5.42 3.29
CA THR A 152 4.41 -5.05 1.92
C THR A 152 3.53 -3.91 1.41
N ALA A 153 2.21 -4.04 1.56
CA ALA A 153 1.27 -2.99 1.18
C ALA A 153 1.53 -1.68 1.94
N ALA A 154 1.70 -1.75 3.27
CA ALA A 154 2.02 -0.59 4.10
C ALA A 154 3.33 0.08 3.69
N THR A 155 4.36 -0.71 3.37
CA THR A 155 5.66 -0.21 2.92
C THR A 155 5.54 0.54 1.59
N LEU A 156 4.81 0.01 0.62
CA LEU A 156 4.59 0.68 -0.67
C LEU A 156 3.89 2.03 -0.51
N ILE A 157 2.93 2.12 0.43
CA ILE A 157 2.26 3.37 0.78
C ILE A 157 3.26 4.32 1.47
N ALA A 158 4.02 3.84 2.45
CA ALA A 158 4.95 4.66 3.22
C ALA A 158 6.02 5.31 2.33
N LEU A 159 6.61 4.55 1.40
CA LEU A 159 7.69 5.05 0.52
C LEU A 159 7.26 6.23 -0.38
N ARG A 160 5.97 6.32 -0.71
CA ARG A 160 5.40 7.44 -1.50
C ARG A 160 4.85 8.58 -0.66
N ASN A 161 4.84 8.46 0.66
CA ASN A 161 4.33 9.48 1.58
C ASN A 161 5.48 10.18 2.33
N HIS A 162 5.24 11.43 2.75
CA HIS A 162 6.17 12.21 3.56
C HIS A 162 5.51 12.76 4.83
N ASP A 163 4.19 12.60 4.96
CA ASP A 163 3.43 13.06 6.11
C ASP A 163 3.65 12.13 7.31
N GLU A 164 4.23 12.66 8.38
CA GLU A 164 4.55 11.89 9.60
C GLU A 164 3.34 11.24 10.24
N GLU A 165 2.17 11.89 10.20
CA GLU A 165 0.91 11.32 10.70
C GLU A 165 0.50 10.06 9.94
N LYS A 166 0.67 10.06 8.60
CA LYS A 166 0.38 8.88 7.78
C LYS A 166 1.42 7.79 8.00
N LEU A 167 2.69 8.16 8.15
CA LEU A 167 3.75 7.20 8.46
C LEU A 167 3.50 6.54 9.83
N ALA A 168 3.07 7.30 10.85
CA ALA A 168 2.68 6.77 12.15
C ALA A 168 1.49 5.81 12.04
N ALA A 169 0.43 6.20 11.33
CA ALA A 169 -0.73 5.35 11.10
C ALA A 169 -0.36 4.03 10.41
N LEU A 170 0.52 4.06 9.41
CA LEU A 170 1.01 2.86 8.72
C LEU A 170 1.88 1.97 9.64
N ARG A 171 2.73 2.56 10.49
CA ARG A 171 3.52 1.79 11.46
C ARG A 171 2.61 1.04 12.43
N ASN A 172 1.62 1.73 12.97
CA ASN A 172 0.63 1.16 13.87
C ASN A 172 -0.21 0.08 13.15
N ALA A 173 -0.59 0.30 11.90
CA ALA A 173 -1.26 -0.72 11.09
C ALA A 173 -0.43 -2.00 10.96
N VAL A 174 0.88 -1.91 10.68
CA VAL A 174 1.77 -3.09 10.61
C VAL A 174 1.82 -3.83 11.94
N VAL A 175 1.91 -3.10 13.05
CA VAL A 175 1.88 -3.68 14.41
C VAL A 175 0.55 -4.39 14.68
N ASN A 176 -0.57 -3.76 14.33
CA ASN A 176 -1.90 -4.33 14.53
C ASN A 176 -2.17 -5.55 13.64
N VAL A 177 -1.55 -5.62 12.44
CA VAL A 177 -1.54 -6.85 11.62
C VAL A 177 -0.72 -7.94 12.31
N ALA A 178 0.46 -7.63 12.84
CA ALA A 178 1.32 -8.58 13.55
C ALA A 178 0.63 -9.15 14.81
N LEU A 179 -0.13 -8.31 15.52
CA LEU A 179 -0.93 -8.69 16.69
C LEU A 179 -2.23 -9.41 16.35
N ARG A 180 -2.60 -9.49 15.07
CA ARG A 180 -3.91 -10.01 14.61
C ARG A 180 -5.09 -9.28 15.28
N SER A 181 -4.94 -7.98 15.56
CA SER A 181 -5.98 -7.15 16.18
C SER A 181 -7.22 -6.99 15.29
N GLU A 182 -7.03 -7.04 13.98
CA GLU A 182 -8.11 -7.23 13.00
C GLU A 182 -7.83 -8.52 12.21
N PRO A 183 -8.48 -9.65 12.53
CA PRO A 183 -8.21 -10.92 11.85
C PRO A 183 -8.76 -10.98 10.41
N ASN A 184 -9.62 -10.05 10.02
CA ASN A 184 -10.17 -10.04 8.66
C ASN A 184 -9.19 -9.38 7.67
N VAL A 185 -8.60 -10.19 6.79
CA VAL A 185 -7.60 -9.76 5.79
C VAL A 185 -8.18 -8.78 4.77
N GLU A 186 -9.45 -8.93 4.40
CA GLU A 186 -10.13 -8.00 3.51
C GLU A 186 -10.25 -6.61 4.15
N LEU A 187 -10.60 -6.54 5.45
CA LEU A 187 -10.66 -5.29 6.20
C LEU A 187 -9.27 -4.65 6.35
N GLN A 188 -8.23 -5.44 6.65
CA GLN A 188 -6.86 -4.92 6.68
C GLN A 188 -6.48 -4.24 5.35
N SER A 189 -6.81 -4.88 4.23
CA SER A 189 -6.56 -4.35 2.89
C SER A 189 -7.35 -3.07 2.61
N ILE A 190 -8.62 -3.03 2.99
CA ILE A 190 -9.48 -1.84 2.91
C ILE A 190 -8.88 -0.70 3.74
N PHE A 191 -8.48 -0.98 4.98
CA PHE A 191 -7.93 0.01 5.90
C PHE A 191 -6.59 0.57 5.40
N LEU A 192 -5.67 -0.26 4.92
CA LEU A 192 -4.44 0.24 4.29
C LEU A 192 -4.73 1.14 3.08
N GLY A 193 -5.72 0.77 2.26
CA GLY A 193 -6.20 1.61 1.17
C GLY A 193 -6.79 2.95 1.65
N LEU A 194 -7.50 2.96 2.78
CA LEU A 194 -7.99 4.19 3.40
C LEU A 194 -6.86 5.07 3.91
N VAL A 195 -5.82 4.51 4.55
CA VAL A 195 -4.65 5.31 4.97
C VAL A 195 -3.99 5.95 3.76
N ASP A 196 -3.85 5.22 2.64
CA ASP A 196 -3.27 5.78 1.42
C ASP A 196 -4.12 6.91 0.83
N TYR A 197 -5.44 6.71 0.77
CA TYR A 197 -6.37 7.69 0.18
C TYR A 197 -6.54 8.95 1.04
N LEU A 198 -6.68 8.79 2.35
CA LEU A 198 -7.01 9.90 3.26
C LEU A 198 -5.79 10.82 3.45
N THR A 199 -6.06 12.12 3.49
CA THR A 199 -5.04 13.13 3.84
C THR A 199 -4.87 13.21 5.36
N PRO A 200 -3.79 13.82 5.88
CA PRO A 200 -3.63 14.03 7.32
C PRO A 200 -4.82 14.77 7.95
N ALA A 201 -5.41 15.75 7.24
CA ALA A 201 -6.58 16.47 7.71
C ALA A 201 -7.82 15.55 7.88
N HIS A 202 -8.01 14.54 7.01
CA HIS A 202 -9.05 13.54 7.20
C HIS A 202 -8.81 12.68 8.44
N LEU A 203 -7.56 12.24 8.65
CA LEU A 203 -7.21 11.42 9.81
C LEU A 203 -7.46 12.18 11.11
N ARG A 204 -7.00 13.44 11.21
CA ARG A 204 -7.26 14.30 12.38
C ARG A 204 -8.75 14.53 12.62
N LEU A 205 -9.50 14.78 11.55
CA LEU A 205 -10.95 14.96 11.63
C LEU A 205 -11.66 13.68 12.12
N LEU A 206 -11.28 12.52 11.57
CA LEU A 206 -11.83 11.24 11.97
C LEU A 206 -11.48 10.90 13.43
N SER A 207 -10.22 11.07 13.83
CA SER A 207 -9.78 10.87 15.22
C SER A 207 -10.53 11.77 16.19
N PHE A 208 -10.78 13.04 15.81
CA PHE A 208 -11.59 13.95 16.63
C PHE A 208 -13.02 13.43 16.84
N PHE A 209 -13.65 12.87 15.80
CA PHE A 209 -14.99 12.30 15.93
C PHE A 209 -15.02 10.97 16.69
N GLY A 210 -13.92 10.20 16.65
CA GLY A 210 -13.78 8.95 17.41
C GLY A 210 -13.55 9.17 18.91
N ASP A 211 -12.91 10.28 19.29
CA ASP A 211 -12.69 10.65 20.70
C ASP A 211 -13.04 12.12 20.96
N ILE A 212 -14.34 12.43 20.93
CA ILE A 212 -14.83 13.78 21.19
C ILE A 212 -14.64 14.10 22.70
N PRO A 213 -13.87 15.15 23.06
CA PRO A 213 -13.65 15.54 24.44
C PRO A 213 -14.97 15.75 25.18
N ARG A 214 -15.05 15.26 26.43
CA ARG A 214 -16.27 15.34 27.25
C ARG A 214 -16.80 16.76 27.42
N SER A 215 -15.92 17.77 27.42
CA SER A 215 -16.29 19.19 27.51
C SER A 215 -16.99 19.74 26.25
N LEU A 216 -16.82 19.09 25.10
CA LEU A 216 -17.37 19.51 23.80
C LEU A 216 -18.64 18.77 23.43
N ARG A 217 -18.96 17.68 24.13
CA ARG A 217 -20.23 16.96 24.00
C ARG A 217 -21.36 17.91 24.39
N TYR A 218 -22.41 18.00 23.57
CA TYR A 218 -23.53 18.91 23.79
C TYR A 218 -23.16 20.40 23.82
N SER A 219 -22.01 20.80 23.26
CA SER A 219 -21.53 22.19 23.26
C SER A 219 -22.47 23.18 22.55
N GLY A 220 -23.39 22.71 21.68
CA GLY A 220 -24.46 23.55 21.13
C GLY A 220 -25.45 24.06 22.17
N VAL A 221 -25.52 23.41 23.35
CA VAL A 221 -26.32 23.85 24.50
C VAL A 221 -25.59 24.93 25.32
N THR A 222 -24.26 24.84 25.41
CA THR A 222 -23.43 25.78 26.19
C THR A 222 -22.97 27.00 25.38
N ARG A 223 -22.91 26.89 24.04
CA ARG A 223 -22.63 27.98 23.10
C ARG A 223 -23.75 28.07 22.05
N PRO A 224 -24.82 28.83 22.33
CA PRO A 224 -25.92 29.00 21.39
C PRO A 224 -25.44 29.54 20.04
N GLY A 225 -25.74 28.83 18.96
CA GLY A 225 -25.38 29.22 17.59
C GLY A 225 -24.05 28.65 17.08
N ALA A 226 -23.24 28.00 17.92
CA ALA A 226 -22.04 27.30 17.44
C ALA A 226 -22.43 26.03 16.66
N THR A 227 -21.92 25.91 15.44
CA THR A 227 -22.11 24.73 14.60
C THR A 227 -21.02 23.68 14.88
N THR A 228 -21.26 22.42 14.48
CA THR A 228 -20.22 21.38 14.50
C THR A 228 -18.95 21.80 13.75
N ARG A 229 -19.11 22.54 12.64
CA ARG A 229 -17.98 23.10 11.88
C ARG A 229 -17.15 24.05 12.74
N ASP A 230 -17.80 24.98 13.45
CA ASP A 230 -17.10 25.96 14.29
C ASP A 230 -16.29 25.27 15.37
N ILE A 231 -16.88 24.26 16.02
CA ILE A 231 -16.22 23.47 17.07
C ILE A 231 -15.00 22.74 16.50
N VAL A 232 -15.14 22.08 15.35
CA VAL A 232 -14.04 21.36 14.69
C VAL A 232 -12.91 22.31 14.31
N LEU A 233 -13.22 23.45 13.68
CA LEU A 233 -12.19 24.42 13.26
C LEU A 233 -11.47 25.08 14.43
N GLU A 234 -12.10 25.16 15.61
CA GLU A 234 -11.48 25.64 16.84
C GLU A 234 -10.55 24.59 17.50
N HIS A 235 -10.89 23.30 17.41
CA HIS A 235 -10.22 22.25 18.19
C HIS A 235 -9.34 21.30 17.39
N VAL A 236 -9.49 21.24 16.06
CA VAL A 236 -8.73 20.32 15.20
C VAL A 236 -7.76 21.11 14.32
N PRO A 237 -6.44 21.05 14.62
CA PRO A 237 -5.48 21.85 13.89
C PRO A 237 -5.30 21.38 12.45
N GLY A 238 -4.93 22.32 11.57
CA GLY A 238 -4.56 22.01 10.19
C GLY A 238 -5.71 21.53 9.31
N ILE A 239 -6.97 21.80 9.69
CA ILE A 239 -8.13 21.70 8.79
C ILE A 239 -8.30 23.04 8.08
N PRO A 240 -8.18 23.10 6.74
CA PRO A 240 -8.49 24.31 6.00
C PRO A 240 -10.00 24.61 6.13
N PRO A 241 -10.40 25.83 6.53
CA PRO A 241 -11.82 26.16 6.71
C PRO A 241 -12.67 25.88 5.47
N ASP A 242 -12.14 26.15 4.28
CA ASP A 242 -12.82 25.95 3.00
C ASP A 242 -12.89 24.47 2.58
N ALA A 243 -12.02 23.62 3.15
CA ALA A 243 -11.99 22.18 2.86
C ALA A 243 -12.82 21.36 3.85
N TYR A 244 -13.26 21.92 4.98
CA TYR A 244 -13.98 21.17 6.01
C TYR A 244 -15.17 20.36 5.45
N ASP A 245 -16.02 20.99 4.64
CA ASP A 245 -17.22 20.34 4.11
C ASP A 245 -16.86 19.20 3.14
N LEU A 246 -15.76 19.35 2.38
CA LEU A 246 -15.22 18.30 1.51
C LEU A 246 -14.69 17.12 2.33
N LEU A 247 -13.83 17.38 3.32
CA LEU A 247 -13.25 16.34 4.18
C LEU A 247 -14.35 15.57 4.91
N ARG A 248 -15.34 16.29 5.44
CA ARG A 248 -16.52 15.73 6.11
C ARG A 248 -17.29 14.80 5.17
N GLN A 249 -17.57 15.26 3.95
CA GLN A 249 -18.29 14.47 2.94
C GLN A 249 -17.50 13.23 2.51
N ASP A 250 -16.19 13.32 2.38
CA ASP A 250 -15.33 12.20 1.99
C ASP A 250 -15.29 11.08 3.05
N LEU A 251 -15.31 11.45 4.34
CA LEU A 251 -15.43 10.49 5.45
C LEU A 251 -16.83 9.86 5.50
N GLU A 252 -17.88 10.64 5.27
CA GLU A 252 -19.27 10.17 5.27
C GLU A 252 -19.56 9.24 4.09
N ASN A 253 -19.06 9.57 2.89
CA ASN A 253 -19.19 8.73 1.69
C ASN A 253 -18.51 7.36 1.82
N ARG A 254 -17.55 7.25 2.76
CA ARG A 254 -16.84 6.00 3.07
C ARG A 254 -17.41 5.27 4.26
N ASP A 255 -18.53 5.75 4.79
CA ASP A 255 -19.18 5.22 5.98
C ASP A 255 -18.22 5.14 7.18
N LEU A 256 -17.28 6.11 7.31
CA LEU A 256 -16.37 6.21 8.48
C LEU A 256 -16.97 7.07 9.60
N VAL A 257 -17.81 8.02 9.21
CA VAL A 257 -18.56 8.90 10.11
C VAL A 257 -20.01 8.97 9.65
N ARG A 258 -20.92 9.22 10.59
CA ARG A 258 -22.33 9.41 10.31
C ARG A 258 -22.80 10.71 10.94
N PHE A 259 -23.24 11.62 10.09
CA PHE A 259 -23.84 12.87 10.54
C PHE A 259 -25.37 12.78 10.48
N PRO A 260 -26.07 13.31 11.50
CA PRO A 260 -27.52 13.40 11.43
C PRO A 260 -27.94 14.32 10.28
N VAL A 261 -29.00 13.94 9.57
CA VAL A 261 -29.59 14.69 8.45
C VAL A 261 -30.11 16.07 8.89
N GLN A 262 -30.43 16.21 10.18
CA GLN A 262 -30.79 17.49 10.79
C GLN A 262 -29.55 18.08 11.47
N PRO A 263 -29.27 19.38 11.31
CA PRO A 263 -28.21 20.04 12.05
C PRO A 263 -28.53 19.95 13.54
N THR A 264 -27.88 19.02 14.23
CA THR A 264 -27.98 18.90 15.68
C THR A 264 -27.22 20.05 16.33
N LEU A 265 -27.79 20.59 17.41
CA LEU A 265 -27.10 21.54 18.27
C LEU A 265 -25.96 20.82 18.99
N GLY A 266 -24.80 20.75 18.33
CA GLY A 266 -23.57 20.22 18.89
C GLY A 266 -23.24 18.78 18.50
N LEU A 267 -22.09 18.35 19.02
CA LEU A 267 -21.52 17.02 18.88
C LEU A 267 -22.24 16.02 19.81
N THR A 268 -22.64 14.87 19.27
CA THR A 268 -23.18 13.74 20.04
C THR A 268 -22.09 12.72 20.37
N ASP A 269 -22.43 11.75 21.22
CA ASP A 269 -21.48 10.76 21.74
C ASP A 269 -20.96 9.78 20.69
N GLU A 270 -21.70 9.55 19.60
CA GLU A 270 -21.33 8.64 18.50
C GLU A 270 -21.43 9.40 17.17
N GLN A 271 -20.26 9.72 16.58
CA GLN A 271 -20.15 10.34 15.25
C GLN A 271 -19.39 9.43 14.28
N THR A 272 -18.58 8.49 14.79
CA THR A 272 -17.95 7.43 14.01
C THR A 272 -18.91 6.25 13.83
N THR A 273 -18.74 5.54 12.73
CA THR A 273 -19.43 4.26 12.49
C THR A 273 -18.61 3.10 13.05
N TRP A 274 -19.17 1.88 13.02
CA TRP A 274 -18.40 0.68 13.35
C TRP A 274 -17.13 0.53 12.49
N LEU A 275 -17.21 0.91 11.20
CA LEU A 275 -16.09 0.84 10.27
C LEU A 275 -15.05 1.93 10.58
N GLY A 276 -15.52 3.13 10.93
CA GLY A 276 -14.66 4.22 11.41
C GLY A 276 -13.91 3.85 12.67
N ASP A 277 -14.58 3.26 13.65
CA ASP A 277 -13.97 2.81 14.91
C ASP A 277 -12.97 1.67 14.68
N ALA A 278 -13.33 0.71 13.81
CA ALA A 278 -12.43 -0.38 13.45
C ALA A 278 -11.18 0.15 12.73
N PHE A 279 -11.34 1.07 11.80
CA PHE A 279 -10.24 1.74 11.12
C PHE A 279 -9.35 2.52 12.10
N LEU A 280 -9.93 3.31 13.01
CA LEU A 280 -9.19 4.05 14.02
C LEU A 280 -8.38 3.12 14.93
N ARG A 281 -8.98 2.02 15.42
CA ARG A 281 -8.25 1.01 16.19
C ARG A 281 -7.10 0.39 15.38
N PHE A 282 -7.34 0.11 14.11
CA PHE A 282 -6.34 -0.49 13.23
C PHE A 282 -5.12 0.41 12.99
N ILE A 283 -5.28 1.73 13.04
CA ILE A 283 -4.17 2.69 12.83
C ILE A 283 -3.65 3.33 14.13
N SER A 284 -4.23 2.98 15.27
CA SER A 284 -3.82 3.49 16.58
C SER A 284 -2.78 2.58 17.22
N GLU A 285 -1.94 3.16 18.07
CA GLU A 285 -1.02 2.42 18.92
C GLU A 285 -1.81 1.67 20.00
N GLN A 286 -1.40 0.43 20.29
CA GLN A 286 -1.96 -0.43 21.35
C GLN A 286 -1.15 -0.28 22.63
#